data_AF-A0A7W0F6C9-F1
#
_entry.id   AF-A0A7W0F6C9-F1
#
_cell.length_a   1.000
_cell.length_b   1.000
_cell.length_c   1.000
_cell.angle_alpha   90.00
_cell.angle_beta   90.00
_cell.angle_gamma   90.00
#
_symmetry.space_group_name_H-M   'P 1'
#
loop_
_entity.id
_entity.type
_entity.pdbx_description
1 polymer ?
#
loop_
_entity_poly.entity_id
_entity_poly.type
_entity_poly.pdbx_seq_one_letter_code
_entity_poly.pdbx_strand_id
1 'polypeptide(L)'
;MKKSGFALLIITMVVFASVLLPQSGFSGVDVTIGINVPLPVFVFSAPPAVVFIPGTYVYAVSDVDIDIVFYQGYWYRPHRDYWYRSTSYNGPWRHLDQKRVP
;
A
#
# COMPACT_ATOMS: atom_id res chain seq x y z
N MET A 1 -36.75 -33.69 10.45
CA MET A 1 -35.75 -32.81 11.09
C MET A 1 -34.28 -33.20 10.81
N LYS A 2 -33.95 -33.87 9.69
CA LYS A 2 -32.59 -34.39 9.40
C LYS A 2 -31.75 -33.54 8.43
N LYS A 3 -32.39 -32.61 7.70
CA LYS A 3 -31.75 -31.78 6.65
C LYS A 3 -30.91 -30.63 7.22
N SER A 4 -31.27 -30.12 8.40
CA SER A 4 -30.62 -28.96 9.04
C SER A 4 -29.22 -29.30 9.57
N GLY A 5 -29.03 -30.48 10.17
CA GLY A 5 -27.72 -30.92 10.67
C GLY A 5 -26.70 -31.14 9.56
N PHE A 6 -27.14 -31.61 8.39
CA PHE A 6 -26.27 -31.79 7.22
C PHE A 6 -25.84 -30.45 6.62
N ALA A 7 -26.74 -29.47 6.56
CA ALA A 7 -26.42 -28.12 6.13
C ALA A 7 -25.41 -27.45 7.08
N LEU A 8 -25.54 -27.64 8.39
CA LEU A 8 -24.62 -27.09 9.38
C LEU A 8 -23.20 -27.64 9.23
N LEU A 9 -23.07 -28.92 8.88
CA LEU A 9 -21.79 -29.61 8.69
C LEU A 9 -21.07 -29.13 7.41
N ILE A 10 -21.83 -28.87 6.34
CA ILE A 10 -21.27 -28.28 5.11
C ILE A 10 -20.77 -26.85 5.38
N ILE A 11 -21.53 -26.04 6.10
CA ILE A 11 -21.14 -24.64 6.40
C ILE A 11 -19.84 -24.61 7.21
N THR A 12 -19.73 -25.47 8.23
CA THR A 12 -18.49 -25.57 9.04
C THR A 12 -17.30 -26.02 8.22
N MET A 13 -17.48 -26.99 7.32
CA MET A 13 -16.41 -27.46 6.43
C MET A 13 -15.94 -26.37 5.45
N VAL A 14 -16.86 -25.56 4.92
CA VAL A 14 -16.52 -24.43 4.03
C VAL A 14 -15.75 -23.35 4.79
N VAL A 15 -16.19 -23.00 6.01
CA VAL A 15 -15.48 -22.02 6.85
C VAL A 15 -14.08 -22.50 7.21
N PHE A 16 -13.93 -23.79 7.52
CA PHE A 16 -12.61 -24.37 7.80
C PHE A 16 -11.70 -24.36 6.57
N ALA A 17 -12.24 -24.66 5.39
CA ALA A 17 -11.49 -24.62 4.14
C ALA A 17 -10.98 -23.20 3.80
N SER A 18 -11.75 -22.14 4.11
CA SER A 18 -11.32 -20.76 3.88
C SER A 18 -10.12 -20.32 4.73
N VAL A 19 -9.86 -20.96 5.88
CA VAL A 19 -8.69 -20.66 6.73
C VAL A 19 -7.39 -21.26 6.15
N LEU A 20 -7.50 -22.34 5.36
CA LEU A 20 -6.37 -23.02 4.75
C LEU A 20 -5.87 -22.35 3.46
N LEU A 21 -6.59 -21.33 2.96
CA LEU A 21 -6.14 -20.56 1.80
C LEU A 21 -5.00 -19.63 2.23
N PRO A 22 -3.85 -19.63 1.53
CA PRO A 22 -2.75 -18.73 1.82
C PRO A 22 -3.23 -17.28 1.68
N GLN A 23 -3.27 -16.55 2.79
CA GLN A 23 -3.57 -15.13 2.78
C GLN A 23 -2.32 -14.40 2.31
N SER A 24 -2.37 -13.84 1.11
CA SER A 24 -1.30 -13.01 0.56
C SER A 24 -1.22 -11.71 1.36
N GLY A 25 -0.45 -11.71 2.44
CA GLY A 25 0.00 -10.51 3.15
C GLY A 25 1.28 -10.00 2.51
N PHE A 26 1.25 -8.79 1.95
CA PHE A 26 2.45 -8.13 1.43
C PHE A 26 3.33 -7.67 2.60
N SER A 27 4.23 -8.53 3.08
CA SER A 27 5.34 -8.12 3.94
C SER A 27 6.52 -7.69 3.07
N GLY A 28 6.47 -6.46 2.57
CA GLY A 28 7.52 -5.89 1.73
C GLY A 28 8.58 -5.16 2.55
N VAL A 29 9.63 -5.85 3.01
CA VAL A 29 10.87 -5.16 3.43
C VAL A 29 11.71 -4.91 2.17
N ASP A 30 11.37 -3.84 1.46
CA ASP A 30 12.12 -3.38 0.28
C ASP A 30 13.32 -2.55 0.75
N VAL A 31 14.52 -3.11 0.62
CA VAL A 31 15.78 -2.40 0.84
C VAL A 31 16.26 -1.92 -0.53
N THR A 32 16.07 -0.62 -0.83
CA THR A 32 16.54 -0.03 -2.09
C THR A 32 17.68 0.95 -1.84
N ILE A 33 18.76 0.76 -2.59
CA ILE A 33 20.01 1.51 -2.59
C ILE A 33 19.78 2.87 -3.26
N GLY A 34 20.24 3.95 -2.64
CA GLY A 34 20.03 5.32 -3.10
C GLY A 34 20.81 5.63 -4.37
N ILE A 35 20.11 5.76 -5.49
CA ILE A 35 20.60 6.47 -6.67
C ILE A 35 20.26 7.96 -6.51
N ASN A 36 21.26 8.83 -6.71
CA ASN A 36 21.20 10.28 -6.56
C ASN A 36 20.44 10.90 -7.77
N VAL A 37 19.15 10.61 -7.89
CA VAL A 37 18.27 11.40 -8.74
C VAL A 37 17.75 12.55 -7.86
N PRO A 38 18.08 13.82 -8.16
CA PRO A 38 17.72 14.92 -7.30
C PRO A 38 16.20 15.13 -7.35
N LEU A 39 15.52 14.66 -6.31
CA LEU A 39 14.15 15.03 -6.01
C LEU A 39 14.14 16.50 -5.59
N PRO A 40 13.20 17.34 -6.09
CA PRO A 40 12.96 18.65 -5.52
C PRO A 40 12.68 18.48 -4.03
N VAL A 41 13.47 19.18 -3.21
CA VAL A 41 13.35 19.15 -1.75
C VAL A 41 12.02 19.79 -1.40
N PHE A 42 11.13 18.98 -0.84
CA PHE A 42 9.85 19.43 -0.33
C PHE A 42 9.60 18.76 1.01
N VAL A 43 9.25 19.57 2.01
CA VAL A 43 9.06 19.13 3.39
C VAL A 43 7.71 19.68 3.84
N PHE A 44 6.81 18.78 4.18
CA PHE A 44 5.58 19.14 4.87
C PHE A 44 5.92 19.60 6.28
N SER A 45 5.46 20.79 6.66
CA SER A 45 5.64 21.34 8.01
C SER A 45 4.71 20.70 9.04
N ALA A 46 3.64 20.04 8.60
CA ALA A 46 2.68 19.32 9.42
C ALA A 46 2.19 18.07 8.65
N PRO A 47 1.56 17.08 9.30
CA PRO A 47 1.02 15.91 8.61
C PRO A 47 0.07 16.33 7.47
N PRO A 48 0.28 15.87 6.23
CA PRO A 48 -0.54 16.29 5.10
C PRO A 48 -1.98 15.77 5.23
N ALA A 49 -2.93 16.58 4.79
CA ALA A 49 -4.30 16.14 4.63
C ALA A 49 -4.37 15.13 3.47
N VAL A 50 -4.80 13.90 3.79
CA VAL A 50 -4.94 12.84 2.81
C VAL A 50 -6.41 12.56 2.50
N VAL A 51 -6.72 12.39 1.23
CA VAL A 51 -8.06 12.06 0.73
C VAL A 51 -8.04 10.63 0.21
N PHE A 52 -9.02 9.83 0.65
CA PHE A 52 -9.22 8.47 0.18
C PHE A 52 -9.76 8.47 -1.25
N ILE A 53 -9.13 7.71 -2.16
CA ILE A 53 -9.59 7.56 -3.54
C ILE A 53 -10.56 6.35 -3.61
N PRO A 54 -11.87 6.57 -3.83
CA PRO A 54 -12.86 5.49 -3.85
C PRO A 54 -12.52 4.43 -4.90
N GLY A 55 -12.65 3.15 -4.53
CA GLY A 55 -12.32 2.02 -5.41
C GLY A 55 -10.84 1.65 -5.44
N THR A 56 -9.98 2.34 -4.68
CA THR A 56 -8.58 1.99 -4.48
C THR A 56 -8.24 1.99 -2.98
N TYR A 57 -7.20 1.28 -2.55
CA TYR A 57 -6.70 1.36 -1.18
C TYR A 57 -5.66 2.49 -1.00
N VAL A 58 -5.80 3.56 -1.79
CA VAL A 58 -4.81 4.63 -1.93
C VAL A 58 -5.35 5.92 -1.32
N TYR A 59 -4.48 6.60 -0.57
CA TYR A 59 -4.73 7.94 -0.03
C TYR A 59 -3.81 8.94 -0.71
N ALA A 60 -4.35 10.01 -1.30
CA ALA A 60 -3.58 11.05 -1.98
C ALA A 60 -3.56 12.35 -1.17
N VAL A 61 -2.43 13.07 -1.19
CA VAL A 61 -2.35 14.41 -0.60
C VAL A 61 -2.96 15.42 -1.58
N SER A 62 -3.99 16.16 -1.15
CA SER A 62 -4.70 17.13 -2.00
C SER A 62 -4.28 18.59 -1.78
N ASP A 63 -3.44 18.86 -0.78
CA ASP A 63 -3.09 20.21 -0.33
C ASP A 63 -1.83 20.80 -1.01
N VAL A 64 -1.09 19.98 -1.77
CA VAL A 64 0.18 20.39 -2.39
C VAL A 64 0.26 19.92 -3.84
N ASP A 65 0.99 20.67 -4.67
CA ASP A 65 1.25 20.36 -6.09
C ASP A 65 2.26 19.21 -6.27
N ILE A 66 2.31 18.29 -5.31
CA ILE A 66 3.22 17.14 -5.32
C ILE A 66 2.38 15.91 -5.06
N ASP A 67 2.34 15.05 -6.08
CA ASP A 67 1.71 13.75 -6.00
C ASP A 67 2.46 12.90 -4.97
N ILE A 68 1.84 12.71 -3.81
CA ILE A 68 2.29 11.80 -2.77
C ILE A 68 1.10 10.97 -2.34
N VAL A 69 1.29 9.66 -2.34
CA VAL A 69 0.25 8.69 -1.99
C VAL A 69 0.70 7.77 -0.88
N PHE A 70 -0.21 7.41 0.02
CA PHE A 70 0.03 6.42 1.05
C PHE A 70 -0.66 5.11 0.67
N TYR A 71 0.11 4.02 0.67
CA TYR A 71 -0.36 2.68 0.31
C TYR A 71 0.43 1.62 1.10
N GLN A 72 -0.26 0.65 1.69
CA GLN A 72 0.36 -0.51 2.38
C GLN A 72 1.48 -0.13 3.38
N GLY A 73 1.29 0.95 4.17
CA GLY A 73 2.26 1.35 5.19
C GLY A 73 3.42 2.23 4.69
N TYR A 74 3.45 2.56 3.41
CA TYR A 74 4.50 3.37 2.81
C TYR A 74 3.94 4.59 2.07
N TRP A 75 4.74 5.66 2.07
CA TRP A 75 4.52 6.85 1.25
C TRP A 75 5.24 6.65 -0.07
N TYR A 76 4.54 6.89 -1.18
CA TYR A 76 5.05 6.84 -2.54
C TYR A 76 4.94 8.21 -3.17
N ARG A 77 5.96 8.59 -3.92
CA ARG A 77 6.02 9.83 -4.68
C ARG A 77 6.43 9.49 -6.12
N PRO A 78 5.52 9.56 -7.10
CA PRO A 78 5.93 9.57 -8.49
C PRO A 78 6.70 10.86 -8.79
N HIS A 79 7.82 10.73 -9.49
CA HIS A 79 8.55 11.89 -10.00
C HIS A 79 9.24 11.53 -11.31
N ARG A 80 8.80 12.16 -12.39
CA ARG A 80 9.15 11.81 -13.78
C ARG A 80 8.78 10.35 -14.06
N ASP A 81 9.73 9.54 -14.54
CA ASP A 81 9.54 8.13 -14.87
C ASP A 81 9.81 7.18 -13.70
N TYR A 82 10.04 7.73 -12.51
CA TYR A 82 10.51 6.98 -11.35
C TYR A 82 9.53 7.08 -10.18
N TRP A 83 9.51 6.02 -9.39
CA TRP A 83 8.78 5.99 -8.13
C TRP A 83 9.76 6.07 -6.98
N TYR A 84 9.37 6.80 -5.94
CA TYR A 84 10.15 6.91 -4.72
C TYR A 84 9.28 6.51 -3.55
N ARG A 85 9.87 5.81 -2.57
CA ARG A 85 9.16 5.31 -1.40
C ARG A 85 9.86 5.71 -0.11
N SER A 86 9.07 6.05 0.90
CA SER A 86 9.54 6.35 2.25
C SER A 86 8.58 5.79 3.30
N THR A 87 9.08 5.54 4.50
CA THR A 87 8.25 5.23 5.68
C THR A 87 7.64 6.50 6.30
N SER A 88 8.15 7.68 5.92
CA SER A 88 7.67 8.99 6.37
C SER A 88 7.33 9.89 5.18
N TYR A 89 6.30 10.73 5.32
CA TYR A 89 5.84 11.67 4.30
C TYR A 89 6.90 12.71 3.89
N ASN A 90 7.95 12.89 4.70
CA ASN A 90 9.08 13.81 4.42
C ASN A 90 10.36 13.10 3.94
N GLY A 91 10.28 11.81 3.60
CA GLY A 91 11.47 11.01 3.31
C GLY A 91 12.13 10.43 4.58
N PRO A 92 13.32 9.82 4.47
CA PRO A 92 14.17 9.75 3.27
C PRO A 92 13.56 8.91 2.16
N TRP A 93 13.54 9.46 0.95
CA TRP A 93 12.98 8.82 -0.24
C TRP A 93 13.96 7.82 -0.85
N ARG A 94 13.52 6.60 -1.08
CA ARG A 94 14.28 5.55 -1.78
C ARG A 94 13.66 5.31 -3.15
N HIS A 95 14.49 5.30 -4.18
CA HIS A 95 14.05 4.97 -5.54
C HIS A 95 13.44 3.57 -5.60
N LEU A 96 12.45 3.35 -6.46
CA LEU A 96 11.91 2.04 -6.82
C LEU A 96 12.04 1.89 -8.34
N ASP A 97 12.65 0.78 -8.78
CA ASP A 97 12.69 0.45 -10.19
C ASP A 97 11.27 0.15 -10.71
N GLN A 98 10.94 0.69 -11.87
CA GLN A 98 9.59 0.70 -12.49
C GLN A 98 8.94 -0.68 -12.64
N LYS A 99 9.72 -1.77 -12.54
CA LYS A 99 9.22 -3.15 -12.53
C LYS A 99 8.54 -3.58 -11.22
N ARG A 100 8.51 -2.72 -10.19
CA ARG A 100 7.97 -3.01 -8.84
C ARG A 100 6.98 -1.96 -8.33
N VAL A 101 6.23 -1.33 -9.23
CA VAL A 101 5.08 -0.52 -8.82
C VAL A 101 3.85 -1.44 -8.88
N PRO A 102 3.08 -1.60 -7.79
CA PRO A 102 1.87 -2.43 -7.76
C PRO A 102 0.82 -2.03 -8.81
#